data_AF-B7Q960-F1
#
_entry.id   AF-B7Q960-F1
#
_cell.length_a   1.000
_cell.length_b   1.000
_cell.length_c   1.000
_cell.angle_alpha   90.00
_cell.angle_beta   90.00
_cell.angle_gamma   90.00
#
_symmetry.space_group_name_H-M   'P 1'
#
loop_
_entity.id
_entity.type
_entity.pdbx_description
1 polymer ?
#
loop_
_entity_poly.entity_id
_entity_poly.type
_entity_poly.pdbx_seq_one_letter_code
_entity_poly.pdbx_strand_id
1 'polypeptide(L)'
;MDEFQDWPVKKPLLFTLVHPESGRKSIRKHLVPGARKDLLVCFSRPSDSGLNEGCGFDRMITLDAMDHEGFVHNDAFAVALSIRQTVPTKFLD
;
A
#
# COMPACT_ATOMS: atom_id res chain seq x y z
N MET A 1 2.42 20.82 10.15
CA MET A 1 1.76 19.74 10.91
C MET A 1 2.48 18.38 10.76
N ASP A 2 3.65 18.34 10.11
CA ASP A 2 4.47 17.11 9.94
C ASP A 2 5.59 16.95 10.97
N GLU A 3 5.72 17.91 11.89
CA GLU A 3 6.79 17.99 12.90
C GLU A 3 6.67 16.91 13.98
N PHE A 4 5.47 16.36 14.17
CA PHE A 4 5.19 15.31 15.16
C PHE A 4 5.22 13.90 14.56
N GLN A 5 5.45 13.76 13.25
CA GLN A 5 5.54 12.47 12.58
C GLN A 5 7.00 12.03 12.50
N ASP A 6 7.28 10.79 12.92
CA ASP A 6 8.61 10.21 12.73
C ASP A 6 8.91 9.98 11.25
N TRP A 7 10.10 10.40 10.83
CA TRP A 7 10.62 10.25 9.48
C TRP A 7 11.92 9.42 9.45
N PRO A 8 12.18 8.64 8.39
CA PRO A 8 11.23 8.27 7.35
C PRO A 8 10.06 7.46 7.92
N VAL A 9 8.90 7.46 7.25
CA VAL A 9 7.74 6.64 7.67
C VAL A 9 8.14 5.18 7.71
N LYS A 10 7.86 4.49 8.82
CA LYS A 10 8.19 3.06 9.02
C LYS A 10 6.96 2.14 9.03
N LYS A 11 5.76 2.70 8.83
CA LYS A 11 4.50 1.96 8.93
C LYS A 11 4.29 1.06 7.70
N PRO A 12 4.10 -0.26 7.85
CA PRO A 12 3.82 -1.15 6.72
C PRO A 12 2.53 -0.75 6.00
N LEU A 13 2.58 -0.79 4.68
CA LEU A 13 1.44 -0.55 3.80
C LEU A 13 0.94 -1.86 3.20
N LEU A 14 -0.37 -2.00 3.08
CA LEU A 14 -1.04 -3.09 2.39
C LEU A 14 -1.87 -2.54 1.24
N PHE A 15 -1.45 -2.85 0.02
CA PHE A 15 -2.20 -2.58 -1.20
C PHE A 15 -3.09 -3.77 -1.50
N THR A 16 -4.39 -3.52 -1.70
CA THR A 16 -5.36 -4.56 -2.01
C THR A 16 -6.12 -4.18 -3.28
N LEU A 17 -6.04 -5.02 -4.31
CA LEU A 17 -7.01 -5.01 -5.40
C LEU A 17 -8.19 -5.88 -4.97
N VAL A 18 -9.35 -5.25 -4.78
CA VAL A 18 -10.52 -5.87 -4.17
C VAL A 18 -11.34 -6.59 -5.23
N HIS A 19 -11.53 -7.90 -5.08
CA HIS A 19 -12.50 -8.63 -5.88
C HIS A 19 -13.89 -8.43 -5.26
N PRO A 20 -14.90 -7.96 -6.03
CA PRO A 20 -16.19 -7.53 -5.52
C PRO A 20 -16.97 -8.66 -4.83
N GLU A 21 -16.90 -9.88 -5.35
CA GLU A 21 -17.68 -11.01 -4.86
C GLU A 21 -16.92 -11.95 -3.89
N SER A 22 -15.60 -11.83 -3.79
CA SER A 22 -14.79 -12.81 -3.05
C SER A 22 -13.53 -12.21 -2.47
N GLY A 23 -13.54 -11.91 -1.18
CA GLY A 23 -12.36 -11.42 -0.46
C GLY A 23 -11.15 -12.37 -0.47
N ARG A 24 -11.35 -13.66 -0.80
CA ARG A 24 -10.28 -14.64 -1.00
C ARG A 24 -9.54 -14.44 -2.33
N LYS A 25 -10.24 -13.94 -3.35
CA LYS A 25 -9.65 -13.61 -4.65
C LYS A 25 -8.95 -12.25 -4.66
N SER A 26 -9.23 -11.36 -3.70
CA SER A 26 -8.55 -10.07 -3.60
C SER A 26 -7.03 -10.21 -3.53
N ILE A 27 -6.33 -9.51 -4.42
CA ILE A 27 -4.86 -9.53 -4.50
C ILE A 27 -4.31 -8.56 -3.47
N ARG A 28 -3.38 -9.03 -2.64
CA ARG A 28 -2.81 -8.28 -1.52
C ARG A 28 -1.29 -8.21 -1.64
N LYS A 29 -0.72 -7.01 -1.62
CA LYS A 29 0.73 -6.80 -1.63
C LYS A 29 1.17 -5.89 -0.48
N HIS A 30 2.19 -6.33 0.24
CA HIS A 30 2.74 -5.60 1.38
C HIS A 30 3.96 -4.79 0.94
N LEU A 31 3.96 -3.51 1.23
CA LEU A 31 5.11 -2.63 1.07
C LEU A 31 5.59 -2.22 2.45
N VAL A 32 6.79 -2.66 2.80
CA VAL A 32 7.42 -2.37 4.10
C VAL A 32 8.45 -1.27 3.90
N PRO A 33 8.25 -0.06 4.43
CA PRO A 33 9.24 1.00 4.34
C PRO A 33 10.58 0.57 4.92
N GLY A 34 11.68 0.89 4.22
CA GLY A 34 13.03 0.53 4.64
C GLY A 34 13.45 -0.92 4.35
N ALA A 35 12.56 -1.79 3.86
CA ALA A 35 12.93 -3.15 3.43
C ALA A 35 13.90 -3.15 2.23
N ARG A 36 13.91 -2.07 1.44
CA ARG A 36 14.86 -1.83 0.37
C ARG A 36 15.35 -0.37 0.41
N LYS A 37 16.59 -0.14 -0.01
CA LYS A 37 17.23 1.19 0.05
C LYS A 37 16.56 2.22 -0.86
N ASP A 38 16.07 1.78 -2.02
CA ASP A 38 15.35 2.60 -3.01
C ASP A 38 14.02 3.14 -2.48
N LEU A 39 13.41 2.48 -1.49
CA LEU A 39 12.13 2.92 -0.92
C LEU A 39 12.28 4.09 0.06
N LEU A 40 13.50 4.38 0.56
CA LEU A 40 13.70 5.40 1.59
C LEU A 40 13.28 6.80 1.15
N VAL A 41 13.52 7.15 -0.12
CA VAL A 41 13.14 8.45 -0.68
C VAL A 41 11.61 8.64 -0.69
N CYS A 42 10.87 7.59 -1.01
CA CYS A 42 9.40 7.62 -1.07
C CYS A 42 8.75 7.84 0.30
N PHE A 43 9.41 7.41 1.37
CA PHE A 43 8.94 7.53 2.75
C PHE A 43 9.65 8.63 3.55
N SER A 44 10.47 9.46 2.89
CA SER A 44 11.14 10.59 3.51
C SER A 44 10.15 11.73 3.83
N ARG A 45 10.56 12.73 4.60
CA ARG A 45 9.70 13.88 4.88
C ARG A 45 9.44 14.65 3.57
N PRO A 46 8.18 14.91 3.19
CA PRO A 46 7.87 15.77 2.05
C PRO A 46 8.56 17.13 2.20
N SER A 47 9.16 17.61 1.12
CA SER A 47 9.64 18.99 1.07
C SER A 47 8.45 19.95 0.97
N ASP A 48 8.64 21.19 1.41
CA ASP A 48 7.57 22.21 1.46
C ASP A 48 6.93 22.53 0.09
N SER A 49 7.51 22.03 -1.00
CA SER A 49 7.11 22.32 -2.38
C SER A 49 6.64 21.13 -3.19
N GLY A 50 6.51 19.92 -2.63
CA GLY A 50 6.26 18.76 -3.49
C GLY A 50 5.81 17.45 -2.84
N LEU A 51 5.49 16.52 -3.73
CA LEU A 51 5.21 15.13 -3.41
C LEU A 51 6.53 14.35 -3.37
N ASN A 52 6.60 13.34 -2.50
CA ASN A 52 7.68 12.35 -2.56
C ASN A 52 7.59 11.54 -3.86
N GLU A 53 8.68 10.86 -4.19
CA GLU A 53 8.67 9.84 -5.22
C GLU A 53 7.65 8.73 -4.91
N GLY A 54 6.89 8.34 -5.92
CA GLY A 54 5.94 7.23 -5.79
C GLY A 54 6.66 5.89 -5.62
N CYS A 55 6.16 5.06 -4.71
CA CYS A 55 6.58 3.67 -4.56
C CYS A 55 5.39 2.72 -4.68
N GLY A 56 5.66 1.51 -5.16
CA GLY A 56 4.63 0.50 -5.34
C GLY A 56 5.18 -0.77 -5.98
N PHE A 57 4.31 -1.44 -6.73
CA PHE A 57 4.64 -2.65 -7.46
C PHE A 57 4.51 -2.37 -8.94
N ASP A 58 5.55 -2.71 -9.70
CA ASP A 58 5.57 -2.63 -11.16
C ASP A 58 4.48 -3.51 -11.80
N ARG A 59 4.13 -4.61 -11.15
CA ARG A 59 3.09 -5.54 -11.60
C ARG A 59 2.23 -5.94 -10.42
N MET A 60 0.97 -5.51 -10.37
CA MET A 60 0.02 -5.95 -9.35
C MET A 60 -0.84 -7.12 -9.83
N ILE A 61 -1.36 -7.01 -11.05
CA ILE A 61 -2.18 -7.97 -11.79
C ILE A 61 -1.87 -7.82 -13.29
N THR A 62 -2.14 -8.83 -14.11
CA THR A 62 -2.14 -8.68 -15.58
C THR A 62 -3.46 -8.07 -16.05
N LEU A 63 -3.48 -7.42 -17.21
CA LEU A 63 -4.72 -6.90 -17.78
C LEU A 63 -5.72 -8.04 -18.07
N ASP A 64 -5.23 -9.14 -18.62
CA ASP A 64 -6.02 -10.35 -18.87
C ASP A 64 -6.73 -10.87 -17.62
N ALA A 65 -6.01 -11.00 -16.50
CA ALA A 65 -6.61 -11.44 -15.24
C ALA A 65 -7.56 -10.37 -14.66
N MET A 66 -7.27 -9.09 -14.85
CA MET A 66 -8.14 -8.00 -14.40
C MET A 66 -9.52 -8.05 -15.09
N ASP A 67 -9.53 -8.32 -16.39
CA ASP A 67 -10.75 -8.37 -17.21
C ASP A 67 -11.49 -9.70 -17.07
N HIS A 68 -10.77 -10.83 -17.02
CA HIS A 68 -11.38 -12.16 -17.06
C HIS A 68 -11.64 -12.80 -15.68
N GLU A 69 -10.95 -12.38 -14.61
CA GLU A 69 -11.14 -12.97 -13.27
C GLU A 69 -12.17 -12.24 -12.40
N GLY A 70 -12.88 -11.24 -12.95
CA GLY A 70 -13.99 -10.57 -12.27
C GLY A 70 -13.59 -9.43 -11.33
N PHE A 71 -12.41 -8.82 -11.55
CA PHE A 71 -11.99 -7.64 -10.78
C PHE A 71 -12.64 -6.33 -11.25
N VAL A 72 -13.07 -6.27 -12.51
CA VAL A 72 -13.81 -5.15 -13.09
C VAL A 72 -15.31 -5.41 -12.98
N HIS A 73 -16.04 -4.46 -12.41
CA HIS A 73 -17.50 -4.50 -12.27
C HIS A 73 -18.08 -3.12 -12.58
N ASN A 74 -19.02 -3.04 -13.53
CA ASN A 74 -19.60 -1.78 -14.03
C ASN A 74 -18.52 -0.76 -14.43
N ASP A 75 -17.56 -1.18 -15.26
CA ASP A 75 -16.44 -0.37 -15.73
C ASP A 75 -15.57 0.26 -14.63
N ALA A 76 -15.60 -0.31 -13.42
CA ALA A 76 -14.83 0.14 -12.28
C ALA A 76 -14.16 -1.04 -11.56
N PHE A 77 -13.09 -0.75 -10.82
CA PHE A 77 -12.44 -1.68 -9.92
C PHE A 77 -12.10 -0.97 -8.61
N ALA A 78 -12.04 -1.73 -7.51
CA ALA A 78 -11.79 -1.18 -6.19
C ALA A 78 -10.37 -1.48 -5.73
N VAL A 79 -9.68 -0.44 -5.26
CA VAL A 79 -8.35 -0.54 -4.66
C VAL A 79 -8.42 -0.01 -3.23
N ALA A 80 -7.85 -0.75 -2.28
CA ALA A 80 -7.74 -0.32 -0.90
C ALA A 80 -6.26 -0.21 -0.50
N LEU A 81 -5.94 0.88 0.20
CA LEU A 81 -4.65 1.08 0.85
C LEU A 81 -4.88 1.07 2.36
N SER A 82 -4.19 0.17 3.06
CA SER A 82 -4.24 0.12 4.53
C SER A 82 -2.86 0.41 5.10
N ILE A 83 -2.78 1.36 6.01
CA ILE A 83 -1.58 1.64 6.81
C ILE A 83 -1.73 0.85 8.11
N ARG A 84 -0.91 -0.17 8.32
CA ARG A 84 -0.97 -0.94 9.56
C ARG A 84 -0.27 -0.17 10.66
N GLN A 85 -0.99 0.14 11.73
CA GLN A 85 -0.35 0.46 12.99
C GLN A 85 0.30 -0.82 13.51
N THR A 86 1.61 -0.82 13.67
CA THR A 86 2.27 -1.86 14.47
C THR A 86 1.79 -1.66 15.90
N VAL A 87 0.81 -2.44 16.34
CA VAL A 87 0.46 -2.51 17.75
C VAL A 87 1.68 -3.09 18.46
N PRO A 88 2.28 -2.40 19.45
CA PRO A 88 3.34 -2.99 20.24
C PRO A 88 2.79 -4.24 20.92
N THR A 89 3.43 -5.39 20.72
CA THR A 89 3.04 -6.68 21.32
C THR A 89 3.10 -6.70 22.85
N LYS A 90 3.39 -5.57 23.50
CA LYS A 90 3.63 -5.43 24.95
C LYS A 90 2.38 -5.23 25.81
N PHE A 91 1.17 -5.41 25.26
CA PHE A 91 -0.09 -5.29 26.01
C PHE A 91 -0.93 -6.57 25.98
N LEU A 92 -0.30 -7.71 25.67
CA LEU A 92 -0.90 -9.03 25.77
C LEU A 92 -0.12 -9.86 26.81
N ASP A 93 -0.11 -9.38 28.05
CA ASP A 93 0.23 -10.15 29.26
C ASP A 93 -0.88 -9.91 30.30
#